data_AF-Q8TRY7-F1
#
_entry.id   AF-Q8TRY7-F1
#
_cell.length_a   1.000
_cell.length_b   1.000
_cell.length_c   1.000
_cell.angle_alpha   90.00
_cell.angle_beta   90.00
_cell.angle_gamma   90.00
#
_symmetry.space_group_name_H-M   'P 1'
#
loop_
_entity.id
_entity.type
_entity.pdbx_description
1 polymer ?
#
loop_
_entity_poly.entity_id
_entity_poly.type
_entity_poly.pdbx_seq_one_letter_code
_entity_poly.pdbx_strand_id
1 'polypeptide(L)'
;MTGVFRELEVDKLIDEKLPKERDHTVPHSVCIFAMVINGLGFIGQRLYLFPDFFKNISTERLLGDGMTREDLNQYVIGETLDRIVRYGPTKLFTEITLHIMARLPIPVHCLHADTTSVSVYGDYDDEETEFIDITF
;
A
#
# COMPACT_ATOMS: atom_id res chain seq x y z
N MET A 1 -4.92 -0.17 15.90
CA MET A 1 -4.37 0.05 14.55
C MET A 1 -3.79 1.45 14.39
N THR A 2 -4.54 2.52 14.65
CA THR A 2 -4.00 3.91 14.63
C THR A 2 -2.78 4.10 15.53
N GLY A 3 -2.81 3.54 16.75
CA GLY A 3 -1.67 3.60 17.67
C GLY A 3 -0.39 3.03 17.05
N VAL A 4 -0.47 1.82 16.51
CA VAL A 4 0.67 1.15 15.83
C VAL A 4 1.13 1.91 14.59
N PHE A 5 0.21 2.44 13.79
CA PHE A 5 0.54 3.20 12.57
C PHE A 5 1.38 4.45 12.88
N ARG A 6 1.05 5.16 13.97
CA ARG A 6 1.79 6.33 14.47
C ARG A 6 3.05 5.95 15.24
N GLU A 7 2.99 4.90 16.06
CA GLU A 7 4.14 4.40 16.84
C GLU A 7 5.27 3.91 15.94
N LEU A 8 4.93 3.25 14.82
CA LEU A 8 5.88 2.82 13.81
C LEU A 8 6.24 3.93 12.81
N GLU A 9 5.76 5.15 13.01
CA GLU A 9 6.05 6.35 12.19
C GLU A 9 5.75 6.18 10.69
N VAL A 10 4.80 5.31 10.35
CA VAL A 10 4.40 5.05 8.96
C VAL A 10 3.75 6.28 8.34
N ASP A 11 3.02 7.05 9.14
CA ASP A 11 2.46 8.34 8.75
C ASP A 11 3.53 9.32 8.29
N LYS A 12 4.60 9.48 9.09
CA LYS A 12 5.73 10.37 8.76
C LYS A 12 6.43 9.94 7.48
N LEU A 13 6.68 8.64 7.32
CA LEU A 13 7.31 8.11 6.10
C LEU A 13 6.46 8.43 4.87
N ILE A 14 5.15 8.19 4.94
CA ILE A 14 4.25 8.43 3.80
C ILE A 14 4.24 9.92 3.44
N ASP A 15 4.12 10.81 4.42
CA ASP A 15 4.07 12.26 4.14
C ASP A 15 5.42 12.81 3.64
N GLU A 16 6.54 12.15 3.98
CA GLU A 16 7.86 12.44 3.40
C GLU A 16 7.94 11.99 1.92
N LYS A 17 7.44 10.79 1.60
CA LYS A 17 7.53 10.22 0.24
C LYS A 17 6.48 10.79 -0.71
N LEU A 18 5.33 11.14 -0.18
CA LEU A 18 4.20 11.72 -0.89
C LEU A 18 3.89 13.10 -0.28
N PRO A 19 4.76 14.11 -0.49
CA PRO A 19 4.54 15.43 0.06
C PRO A 19 3.30 16.08 -0.56
N LYS A 20 2.62 16.91 0.22
CA LYS A 20 1.52 17.74 -0.29
C LYS A 20 2.07 18.79 -1.26
N GLU A 21 1.52 18.85 -2.47
CA GLU A 21 1.84 19.91 -3.43
C GLU A 21 0.81 21.06 -3.41
N ARG A 22 -0.33 20.85 -2.74
CA ARG A 22 -1.44 21.80 -2.65
C ARG A 22 -1.87 21.99 -1.19
N ASP A 23 -2.58 23.08 -0.93
CA ASP A 23 -3.06 23.47 0.41
C ASP A 23 -4.30 22.65 0.83
N HIS A 24 -4.18 21.32 0.80
CA HIS A 24 -5.25 20.42 1.18
C HIS A 24 -5.13 20.17 2.68
N THR A 25 -6.25 20.26 3.40
CA THR A 25 -6.31 20.06 4.85
C THR A 25 -5.77 18.69 5.26
N VAL A 26 -6.00 17.66 4.45
CA VAL A 26 -5.72 16.26 4.80
C VAL A 26 -4.37 15.77 4.25
N PRO A 27 -3.48 15.21 5.10
CA PRO A 27 -2.25 14.54 4.65
C PRO A 27 -2.52 13.21 3.94
N HIS A 28 -1.60 12.82 3.05
CA HIS A 28 -1.73 11.58 2.29
C HIS A 28 -1.61 10.37 3.20
N SER A 29 -0.81 10.44 4.27
CA SER A 29 -0.77 9.44 5.34
C SER A 29 -2.16 9.12 5.90
N VAL A 30 -2.96 10.15 6.18
CA VAL A 30 -4.34 10.00 6.69
C VAL A 30 -5.26 9.39 5.63
N CYS A 31 -5.13 9.80 4.37
CA CYS A 31 -5.92 9.23 3.27
C CYS A 31 -5.61 7.74 3.06
N ILE A 32 -4.32 7.37 3.06
CA ILE A 32 -3.89 5.97 2.94
C ILE A 32 -4.37 5.16 4.14
N PHE A 33 -4.23 5.71 5.35
CA PHE A 33 -4.70 5.02 6.55
C PHE A 33 -6.22 4.82 6.53
N ALA A 34 -6.98 5.84 6.12
CA ALA A 34 -8.42 5.73 5.92
C ALA A 34 -8.77 4.66 4.87
N MET A 35 -8.02 4.56 3.77
CA MET A 35 -8.22 3.53 2.75
C MET A 35 -7.96 2.12 3.28
N VAL A 36 -6.92 1.94 4.10
CA VAL A 36 -6.63 0.65 4.76
C VAL A 36 -7.78 0.27 5.71
N ILE A 37 -8.25 1.19 6.54
CA ILE A 37 -9.38 0.93 7.46
C ILE A 37 -10.64 0.59 6.67
N ASN A 38 -10.93 1.34 5.60
CA ASN A 38 -12.07 1.07 4.73
C ASN A 38 -11.95 -0.31 4.06
N GLY A 39 -10.78 -0.67 3.52
CA GLY A 39 -10.54 -1.97 2.89
C GLY A 39 -10.61 -3.16 3.87
N LEU A 40 -10.32 -2.94 5.15
CA LEU A 40 -10.50 -3.96 6.21
C LEU A 40 -11.97 -4.10 6.64
N GLY A 41 -12.75 -3.03 6.58
CA GLY A 41 -14.16 -3.01 7.00
C GLY A 41 -15.14 -3.39 5.90
N PHE A 42 -14.85 -3.05 4.63
CA PHE A 42 -15.71 -3.30 3.48
C PHE A 42 -14.88 -3.55 2.21
N ILE A 43 -14.89 -4.80 1.74
CA ILE A 43 -14.27 -5.17 0.47
C ILE A 43 -15.29 -4.87 -0.65
N GLY A 44 -14.95 -3.97 -1.58
CA GLY A 44 -15.66 -3.83 -2.87
C GLY A 44 -16.66 -2.67 -3.03
N GLN A 45 -16.63 -1.64 -2.17
CA GLN A 45 -17.43 -0.42 -2.41
C GLN A 45 -16.71 0.61 -3.31
N ARG A 46 -17.50 1.39 -4.03
CA ARG A 46 -17.02 2.45 -4.93
C ARG A 46 -16.50 3.64 -4.14
N LEU A 47 -15.52 4.37 -4.67
CA LEU A 47 -14.85 5.51 -4.01
C LEU A 47 -15.81 6.61 -3.49
N TYR A 48 -16.98 6.80 -4.10
CA TYR A 48 -17.93 7.82 -3.64
C TYR A 48 -18.67 7.44 -2.34
N LEU A 49 -18.66 6.17 -1.93
CA LEU A 49 -19.23 5.71 -0.64
C LEU A 49 -18.21 5.81 0.51
N PHE A 50 -17.01 6.29 0.22
CA PHE A 50 -15.94 6.39 1.20
C PHE A 50 -16.29 7.29 2.40
N PRO A 51 -16.91 8.48 2.23
CA PRO A 51 -17.36 9.28 3.38
C PRO A 51 -18.44 8.58 4.23
N ASP A 52 -19.30 7.77 3.61
CA ASP A 52 -20.40 7.08 4.30
C ASP A 52 -19.89 5.99 5.24
N PHE A 53 -18.75 5.35 4.92
CA PHE A 53 -18.10 4.39 5.81
C PHE A 53 -17.74 5.01 7.17
N PHE A 54 -17.31 6.27 7.17
CA PHE A 54 -16.92 6.98 8.39
C PHE A 54 -18.10 7.60 9.15
N LYS A 55 -19.35 7.45 8.67
CA LYS A 55 -20.53 8.04 9.32
C LYS A 55 -20.75 7.57 10.76
N ASN A 56 -20.43 6.31 11.05
CA ASN A 56 -20.59 5.70 12.37
C ASN A 56 -19.26 5.49 13.10
N ILE A 57 -18.16 6.03 12.57
CA ILE A 57 -16.81 5.89 13.12
C ILE A 57 -16.33 7.26 13.57
N SER A 58 -15.73 7.36 14.75
CA SER A 58 -15.13 8.62 15.20
C SER A 58 -13.87 8.94 14.39
N THR A 59 -14.02 9.79 13.37
CA THR A 59 -12.92 10.22 12.48
C THR A 59 -11.83 10.94 13.25
N GLU A 60 -12.20 11.84 14.17
CA GLU A 60 -11.22 12.60 14.95
C GLU A 60 -10.30 11.70 15.77
N ARG A 61 -10.89 10.77 16.52
CA ARG A 61 -10.12 9.84 17.37
C ARG A 61 -9.25 8.89 16.55
N LEU A 62 -9.68 8.54 15.35
CA LEU A 62 -9.03 7.53 14.52
C LEU A 62 -7.98 8.11 13.58
N LEU A 63 -8.22 9.30 13.03
CA LEU A 63 -7.42 9.91 11.96
C LEU A 63 -6.65 11.14 12.46
N GLY A 64 -7.14 11.84 13.48
CA GLY A 64 -6.52 13.03 14.05
C GLY A 64 -7.54 14.12 14.35
N ASP A 65 -7.23 14.98 15.31
CA ASP A 65 -8.13 16.04 15.78
C ASP A 65 -8.55 16.97 14.63
N GLY A 66 -9.85 17.31 14.58
CA GLY A 66 -10.43 18.19 13.56
C GLY A 66 -10.68 17.55 12.19
N MET A 67 -10.43 16.25 12.03
CA MET A 67 -10.73 15.53 10.78
C MET A 67 -12.22 15.20 10.68
N THR A 68 -12.87 15.71 9.65
CA THR A 68 -14.27 15.40 9.33
C THR A 68 -14.35 14.33 8.24
N ARG A 69 -15.50 13.65 8.12
CA ARG A 69 -15.72 12.68 7.03
C ARG A 69 -15.80 13.37 5.67
N GLU A 70 -16.22 14.63 5.62
CA GLU A 70 -16.31 15.45 4.42
C GLU A 70 -14.92 15.76 3.83
N ASP A 71 -13.90 15.79 4.68
CA ASP A 71 -12.50 15.94 4.26
C ASP A 71 -11.99 14.69 3.51
N LEU A 72 -12.59 13.51 3.74
CA LEU A 72 -12.25 12.23 3.10
C LEU A 72 -13.09 11.97 1.84
N ASN A 73 -13.19 12.97 0.96
CA ASN A 73 -13.98 12.86 -0.26
C ASN A 73 -13.18 12.18 -1.41
N GLN A 74 -13.92 11.79 -2.45
CA GLN A 74 -13.36 11.08 -3.62
C GLN A 74 -12.22 11.84 -4.33
N TYR A 75 -12.17 13.17 -4.24
CA TYR A 75 -11.15 13.96 -4.90
C TYR A 75 -9.80 13.79 -4.20
N VAL A 76 -9.77 13.92 -2.87
CA VAL A 76 -8.55 13.76 -2.07
C VAL A 76 -8.05 12.31 -2.12
N ILE A 77 -8.98 11.34 -2.09
CA ILE A 77 -8.64 9.92 -2.22
C ILE A 77 -8.10 9.61 -3.62
N GLY A 78 -8.75 10.12 -4.68
CA GLY A 78 -8.29 9.96 -6.06
C GLY A 78 -6.90 10.56 -6.29
N GLU A 79 -6.67 11.79 -5.81
CA GLU A 79 -5.35 12.43 -5.89
C GLU A 79 -4.28 11.62 -5.14
N THR A 80 -4.62 11.06 -3.98
CA THR A 80 -3.69 10.19 -3.23
C THR A 80 -3.34 8.94 -4.02
N LEU A 81 -4.33 8.31 -4.68
CA LEU A 81 -4.09 7.15 -5.55
C LEU A 81 -3.22 7.52 -6.75
N ASP A 82 -3.48 8.65 -7.40
CA ASP A 82 -2.68 9.15 -8.52
C ASP A 82 -1.22 9.38 -8.09
N ARG A 83 -1.00 9.91 -6.88
CA ARG A 83 0.34 10.08 -6.31
C ARG A 83 1.03 8.73 -6.03
N ILE A 84 0.31 7.76 -5.48
CA ILE A 84 0.85 6.41 -5.25
C ILE A 84 1.28 5.78 -6.60
N VAL A 85 0.44 5.91 -7.63
CA VAL A 85 0.75 5.39 -8.98
C VAL A 85 2.00 6.09 -9.54
N ARG A 86 2.07 7.42 -9.43
CA ARG A 86 3.23 8.21 -9.90
C ARG A 86 4.52 7.88 -9.15
N TYR A 87 4.45 7.65 -7.84
CA TYR A 87 5.61 7.27 -7.02
C TYR A 87 6.06 5.83 -7.27
N GLY A 88 5.11 4.96 -7.60
CA GLY A 88 5.31 3.52 -7.78
C GLY A 88 4.79 2.75 -6.57
N PRO A 89 3.66 2.02 -6.69
CA PRO A 89 3.04 1.32 -5.55
C PRO A 89 3.97 0.27 -4.93
N THR A 90 4.68 -0.51 -5.74
CA THR A 90 5.65 -1.51 -5.26
C THR A 90 6.80 -0.87 -4.47
N LYS A 91 7.29 0.28 -4.95
CA LYS A 91 8.35 1.03 -4.27
C LYS A 91 7.88 1.54 -2.92
N LEU A 92 6.72 2.19 -2.88
CA LEU A 92 6.12 2.69 -1.64
C LEU A 92 5.91 1.57 -0.63
N PHE A 93 5.33 0.45 -1.07
CA PHE A 93 5.10 -0.73 -0.22
C PHE A 93 6.40 -1.28 0.36
N THR A 94 7.44 -1.39 -0.46
CA THR A 94 8.76 -1.89 -0.03
C THR A 94 9.37 -0.97 1.02
N GLU A 95 9.33 0.35 0.81
CA GLU A 95 9.86 1.33 1.76
C GLU A 95 9.11 1.30 3.09
N ILE A 96 7.77 1.23 3.06
CA ILE A 96 6.95 1.08 4.28
C ILE A 96 7.32 -0.21 5.03
N THR A 97 7.45 -1.32 4.31
CA THR A 97 7.78 -2.61 4.90
C THR A 97 9.16 -2.57 5.57
N LEU A 98 10.19 -2.08 4.88
CA LEU A 98 11.53 -1.94 5.44
C LEU A 98 11.56 -1.01 6.66
N HIS A 99 10.81 0.09 6.60
CA HIS A 99 10.70 1.04 7.71
C HIS A 99 10.09 0.41 8.97
N ILE A 100 9.03 -0.38 8.81
CA ILE A 100 8.37 -1.12 9.88
C ILE A 100 9.29 -2.21 10.44
N MET A 101 9.95 -2.97 9.56
CA MET A 101 10.87 -4.04 9.96
C MET A 101 12.06 -3.51 10.76
N ALA A 102 12.57 -2.31 10.43
CA ALA A 102 13.64 -1.67 11.19
C ALA A 102 13.24 -1.23 12.60
N ARG A 103 11.94 -1.03 12.86
CA ARG A 103 11.41 -0.54 14.15
C ARG A 103 10.81 -1.65 15.01
N LEU A 104 10.43 -2.76 14.40
CA LEU A 104 9.92 -3.92 15.12
C LEU A 104 11.10 -4.71 15.72
N PRO A 105 11.07 -5.03 17.02
CA PRO A 105 12.06 -5.89 17.66
C PRO A 105 11.79 -7.37 17.34
N ILE A 106 11.54 -7.68 16.06
CA ILE A 106 11.37 -9.04 15.58
C ILE A 106 12.73 -9.49 15.07
N PRO A 107 13.33 -10.55 15.63
CA PRO A 107 14.53 -11.14 15.05
C PRO A 107 14.16 -11.67 13.66
N VAL A 108 14.50 -10.91 12.63
CA VAL A 108 14.43 -11.33 11.23
C VAL A 108 15.52 -12.38 11.01
N HIS A 109 15.22 -13.62 11.37
CA HIS A 109 15.93 -14.75 10.79
C HIS A 109 15.60 -14.78 9.29
N CYS A 110 16.63 -14.51 8.49
CA CYS A 110 16.57 -14.28 7.07
C CYS A 110 15.70 -15.28 6.28
N LEU A 111 14.87 -14.71 5.41
CA LEU A 111 14.64 -15.09 4.02
C LEU A 111 14.49 -16.58 3.73
N HIS A 112 13.27 -17.10 3.82
CA HIS A 112 12.90 -18.26 3.00
C HIS A 112 12.67 -17.73 1.57
N ALA A 113 13.73 -17.74 0.76
CA ALA A 113 13.57 -17.65 -0.68
C ALA A 113 12.97 -18.98 -1.13
N ASP A 114 11.63 -19.06 -1.21
CA ASP A 114 10.96 -20.11 -1.98
C ASP A 114 11.38 -19.93 -3.44
N THR A 115 12.54 -20.48 -3.77
CA THR A 115 12.91 -20.75 -5.16
C THR A 115 12.01 -21.91 -5.53
N THR A 116 10.92 -21.64 -6.23
CA THR A 116 10.17 -22.70 -6.91
C THR A 116 11.11 -23.35 -7.92
N SER A 117 11.80 -24.40 -7.50
CA SER A 117 12.48 -25.31 -8.40
C SER A 117 11.41 -25.98 -9.23
N VAL A 118 11.21 -25.52 -10.47
CA VAL A 118 10.38 -26.24 -11.42
C VAL A 118 11.19 -27.46 -11.87
N SER A 119 10.90 -28.62 -11.27
CA SER A 119 11.37 -29.90 -11.79
C SER A 119 10.41 -30.36 -12.88
N VAL A 120 10.85 -30.29 -14.13
CA VAL A 120 10.18 -30.94 -15.26
C VAL A 120 10.57 -32.42 -15.28
N TYR A 121 9.57 -33.30 -15.13
CA TYR A 121 9.69 -34.70 -15.51
C TYR A 121 8.79 -34.90 -16.73
N GLY A 122 9.41 -34.95 -17.90
CA GLY A 122 8.84 -35.48 -19.13
C GLY A 122 9.68 -36.66 -19.56
N ASP A 123 9.05 -37.69 -20.11
CA ASP A 123 9.74 -38.63 -20.98
C ASP A 123 10.04 -37.84 -22.26
N TYR A 124 11.24 -37.28 -22.35
CA TYR A 124 11.66 -36.56 -23.54
C TYR A 124 11.99 -37.64 -24.56
N ASP A 125 11.11 -37.81 -25.55
CA ASP A 125 11.50 -38.46 -26.79
C ASP A 125 12.63 -37.60 -27.38
N ASP A 126 13.86 -38.10 -27.26
CA ASP A 126 15.02 -37.55 -27.95
C ASP A 126 14.72 -37.58 -29.45
N GLU A 127 14.44 -36.41 -30.04
CA GLU A 127 14.79 -36.02 -31.42
C GLU A 127 14.07 -34.72 -31.83
N GLU A 128 14.74 -33.57 -31.65
CA GLU A 128 15.07 -32.62 -32.74
C GLU A 128 15.59 -31.30 -32.15
N THR A 129 16.85 -31.00 -32.42
CA THR A 129 17.48 -29.71 -32.11
C THR A 129 17.05 -28.69 -33.15
N GLU A 130 15.89 -28.06 -32.99
CA GLU A 130 15.57 -26.86 -33.77
C GLU A 130 16.27 -25.64 -33.15
N PHE A 131 17.31 -25.19 -33.84
CA PHE A 131 17.97 -23.91 -33.59
C PHE A 131 16.94 -22.78 -33.74
N ILE A 132 16.69 -22.03 -32.67
CA ILE A 132 15.90 -20.79 -32.73
C ILE A 132 16.83 -19.68 -33.25
N ASP A 133 16.60 -19.25 -34.48
CA ASP A 133 17.33 -18.15 -35.10
C ASP A 133 16.80 -16.81 -34.53
N ILE A 134 17.66 -16.10 -33.79
CA ILE A 134 17.37 -14.77 -33.27
C ILE A 134 17.74 -13.72 -34.32
N THR A 135 16.74 -13.14 -34.98
CA THR A 135 16.93 -11.97 -35.84
C THR A 135 17.01 -10.70 -34.97
N PHE A 136 18.08 -9.92 -35.16
CA PHE A 136 18.33 -8.62 -34.50
C PHE A 136 17.38 -7.52 -34.98
#